data_AF-A0A9E2ERM2-F1
#
_entry.id   AF-A0A9E2ERM2-F1
#
_cell.length_a   1.000
_cell.length_b   1.000
_cell.length_c   1.000
_cell.angle_alpha   90.00
_cell.angle_beta   90.00
_cell.angle_gamma   90.00
#
_symmetry.space_group_name_H-M   'P 1'
#
loop_
_entity.id
_entity.type
_entity.pdbx_description
1 polymer ?
#
loop_
_entity_poly.entity_id
_entity_poly.type
_entity_poly.pdbx_seq_one_letter_code
_entity_poly.pdbx_strand_id
1 'polypeptide(L)'
;MATRTKITPLAKFIIMLIVVSPLAYLGASYYNGEDGLQNIREFISKKENVETANENLQEKSKKELIETIELMEMKIDQLEQRIEQLENAQ
;
A
#
# COMPACT_ATOMS: atom_id res chain seq x y z
N MET A 1 17.49 29.47 21.75
CA MET A 1 18.60 29.63 20.78
C MET A 1 18.19 28.97 19.47
N ALA A 2 17.99 29.75 18.40
CA ALA A 2 17.69 29.18 17.08
C ALA A 2 18.98 28.61 16.47
N THR A 3 19.09 27.29 16.40
CA THR A 3 20.22 26.61 15.75
C THR A 3 20.06 26.78 14.24
N ARG A 4 20.90 27.62 13.61
CA ARG A 4 20.94 27.68 12.14
C ARG A 4 21.50 26.38 11.61
N THR A 5 20.65 25.52 11.06
CA THR A 5 21.09 24.30 10.38
C THR A 5 21.94 24.69 9.19
N LYS A 6 23.26 24.46 9.29
CA LYS A 6 24.18 24.71 8.18
C LYS A 6 23.98 23.61 7.14
N ILE A 7 23.49 23.98 5.97
CA ILE A 7 23.35 23.05 4.85
C ILE A 7 24.75 22.68 4.37
N THR A 8 25.10 21.40 4.46
CA THR A 8 26.39 20.87 4.01
C THR A 8 26.46 20.90 2.47
N PRO A 9 27.67 21.01 1.88
CA PRO A 9 27.83 20.92 0.42
C PRO A 9 27.23 19.64 -0.18
N LEU A 10 27.32 18.52 0.55
CA LEU A 10 26.67 17.26 0.18
C LEU A 10 25.14 17.39 0.13
N ALA A 11 24.52 18.02 1.13
CA ALA A 11 23.08 18.24 1.12
C ALA A 11 22.64 19.13 -0.05
N LYS A 12 23.43 20.18 -0.39
CA LYS A 12 23.17 21.00 -1.59
C LYS A 12 23.23 20.19 -2.88
N PHE A 13 24.20 19.27 -2.99
CA PHE A 13 24.32 18.38 -4.12
C PHE A 13 23.13 17.41 -4.23
N ILE A 14 22.68 16.81 -3.13
CA ILE A 14 21.51 15.92 -3.15
C ILE A 14 20.24 16.69 -3.54
N ILE A 15 20.04 17.89 -3.01
CA ILE A 15 18.90 18.75 -3.36
C ILE A 15 18.94 19.10 -4.87
N MET A 16 20.12 19.43 -5.40
CA MET A 16 20.30 19.66 -6.83
C MET A 16 19.96 18.41 -7.65
N LEU A 17 20.43 17.23 -7.21
CA LEU A 17 20.21 15.98 -7.93
C LEU A 17 18.72 15.61 -8.01
N ILE A 18 17.95 15.88 -6.96
CA ILE A 18 16.48 15.66 -6.97
C ILE A 18 15.80 16.45 -8.09
N VAL A 19 16.30 17.65 -8.41
CA VAL A 19 15.76 18.48 -9.49
C VAL A 19 16.38 18.12 -10.84
N VAL A 20 17.69 17.95 -10.91
CA VAL A 20 18.42 17.71 -12.17
C VAL A 20 18.16 16.32 -12.72
N SER A 21 18.00 15.30 -11.87
CA SER A 21 17.76 13.92 -12.28
C SER A 21 16.51 13.75 -13.17
N PRO A 22 15.31 14.23 -12.78
CA PRO A 22 14.14 14.13 -13.65
C PRO A 22 14.28 14.96 -14.94
N LEU A 23 14.93 16.12 -14.89
CA LEU A 23 15.21 16.90 -16.11
C LEU A 23 16.18 16.17 -17.05
N ALA A 24 17.22 15.53 -16.49
CA ALA A 24 18.18 14.75 -17.25
C ALA A 24 17.53 13.51 -17.89
N TYR A 25 16.61 12.85 -17.18
CA TYR A 25 15.83 11.73 -17.72
C TYR A 25 14.98 12.18 -18.92
N LEU A 26 14.27 13.31 -18.78
CA LEU A 26 13.49 13.89 -19.88
C LEU A 26 14.39 14.25 -21.09
N GLY A 27 15.54 14.87 -20.84
CA GLY A 27 16.48 15.22 -21.90
C GLY A 27 17.08 14.00 -22.61
N ALA A 28 17.47 12.98 -21.86
CA ALA A 28 18.00 11.73 -22.40
C ALA A 28 16.94 10.97 -23.23
N SER A 29 15.70 10.94 -22.74
CA SER A 29 14.58 10.31 -23.43
C SER A 29 14.26 11.05 -24.74
N TYR A 30 14.27 12.39 -24.73
CA TYR A 30 14.12 13.20 -25.93
C TYR A 30 15.21 12.92 -26.97
N TYR A 31 16.47 12.78 -26.54
CA TYR A 31 17.58 12.45 -27.44
C TYR A 31 17.44 11.06 -28.06
N ASN A 32 16.94 10.08 -27.31
CA ASN A 32 16.71 8.72 -27.80
C ASN A 32 15.43 8.56 -28.64
N GLY A 33 14.65 9.64 -28.82
CA GLY A 33 13.37 9.60 -29.52
C GLY A 33 12.25 8.90 -28.73
N GLU A 34 12.47 8.66 -27.43
CA GLU A 34 11.46 8.13 -26.52
C GLU A 34 10.64 9.28 -25.92
N ASP A 35 9.35 9.04 -25.67
CA ASP A 35 8.51 10.01 -24.98
C ASP A 35 8.65 9.85 -23.46
N GLY A 36 9.69 10.48 -22.91
CA GLY A 36 9.98 10.42 -21.48
C GLY A 36 8.85 10.96 -20.61
N LEU A 37 8.00 11.86 -21.15
CA LEU A 37 6.84 12.38 -20.45
C LEU A 37 5.73 11.32 -20.37
N GLN A 38 5.54 10.54 -21.44
CA GLN A 38 4.62 9.40 -21.44
C GLN A 38 5.06 8.32 -20.44
N ASN A 39 6.36 7.99 -20.39
CA ASN A 39 6.89 7.04 -19.42
C ASN A 39 6.66 7.49 -17.98
N ILE A 40 6.88 8.77 -17.67
CA ILE A 40 6.62 9.33 -16.32
C ILE A 40 5.13 9.22 -15.97
N ARG A 41 4.23 9.54 -16.91
CA ARG A 41 2.78 9.42 -16.70
C ARG A 41 2.38 7.98 -16.42
N GLU A 42 2.87 7.03 -17.20
CA GLU A 42 2.59 5.61 -17.00
C GLU A 42 3.13 5.12 -15.64
N PHE A 43 4.34 5.54 -15.25
CA PHE A 43 4.91 5.22 -13.95
C PHE A 43 4.08 5.78 -12.78
N ILE A 44 3.58 7.02 -12.90
CA ILE A 44 2.74 7.64 -11.88
C ILE A 44 1.37 6.94 -11.81
N SER A 45 0.71 6.73 -12.95
CA SER A 45 -0.58 6.04 -13.01
C SER A 45 -0.52 4.58 -12.56
N LYS A 46 0.61 3.89 -12.79
CA LYS A 46 0.84 2.54 -12.27
C LYS A 46 1.00 2.54 -10.75
N LYS A 47 1.64 3.57 -10.18
CA LYS A 47 1.78 3.70 -8.72
C LYS A 47 0.42 3.92 -8.04
N GLU A 48 -0.43 4.77 -8.60
CA GLU A 48 -1.80 4.97 -8.11
C GLU A 48 -2.62 3.67 -8.17
N ASN A 49 -2.53 2.91 -9.27
CA ASN A 49 -3.19 1.60 -9.37
C ASN A 49 -2.69 0.58 -8.33
N VAL A 50 -1.41 0.59 -7.97
CA VAL A 50 -0.85 -0.31 -6.96
C VAL A 50 -1.33 0.06 -5.55
N GLU A 51 -1.53 1.35 -5.28
CA GLU A 51 -2.11 1.82 -4.01
C GLU A 51 -3.61 1.43 -3.92
N THR A 52 -4.39 1.64 -4.99
CA THR A 52 -5.81 1.23 -5.04
C THR A 52 -6.01 -0.30 -5.02
N ALA A 53 -5.11 -1.07 -5.64
CA ALA A 53 -5.15 -2.52 -5.61
C ALA A 53 -4.86 -3.09 -4.21
N ASN A 54 -3.94 -2.46 -3.46
CA ASN A 54 -3.66 -2.86 -2.07
C ASN A 54 -4.83 -2.58 -1.13
N GLU A 55 -5.55 -1.47 -1.31
CA GLU A 55 -6.75 -1.17 -0.53
C GLU A 55 -7.87 -2.20 -0.77
N ASN A 56 -8.11 -2.57 -2.04
CA ASN A 56 -9.09 -3.61 -2.39
C ASN A 56 -8.72 -5.00 -1.84
N LEU A 57 -7.43 -5.36 -1.85
CA LEU A 57 -6.94 -6.62 -1.29
C LEU A 57 -7.11 -6.67 0.24
N GLN A 58 -6.84 -5.55 0.93
CA GLN A 58 -7.07 -5.46 2.38
C GLN A 58 -8.56 -5.54 2.73
N GLU A 59 -9.42 -4.86 1.98
CA GLU A 59 -10.87 -4.87 2.22
C GLU A 59 -11.46 -6.27 2.02
N LYS A 60 -11.04 -6.97 0.96
CA LYS A 60 -11.46 -8.36 0.69
C LYS A 60 -11.00 -9.32 1.79
N SER A 61 -9.73 -9.22 2.19
CA SER A 61 -9.17 -10.05 3.27
C SER A 61 -9.89 -9.80 4.60
N LYS A 62 -10.17 -8.54 4.93
CA LYS A 62 -10.91 -8.17 6.14
C LYS A 62 -12.34 -8.74 6.14
N LYS A 63 -13.03 -8.71 4.99
CA LYS A 63 -14.37 -9.26 4.83
C LYS A 63 -14.40 -10.78 5.02
N GLU A 64 -13.44 -11.50 4.44
CA GLU A 64 -13.29 -12.96 4.61
C GLU A 64 -13.00 -13.34 6.07
N LEU A 65 -12.20 -12.54 6.78
CA LEU A 65 -11.94 -12.75 8.22
C LEU A 65 -13.21 -12.58 9.05
N ILE A 66 -14.00 -11.53 8.80
CA ILE A 66 -15.26 -11.27 9.53
C ILE A 66 -16.25 -12.41 9.30
N GLU A 67 -16.42 -12.85 8.06
CA GLU A 67 -17.31 -13.97 7.71
C GLU A 67 -16.86 -15.28 8.40
N THR A 68 -15.56 -15.51 8.51
CA THR A 68 -15.02 -16.68 9.21
C THR A 68 -15.29 -16.65 10.71
N ILE A 69 -15.17 -15.46 11.34
CA ILE A 69 -15.45 -15.27 12.76
C ILE A 69 -16.93 -15.54 13.05
N GLU A 70 -17.83 -14.97 12.25
CA GLU A 70 -19.28 -15.15 12.43
C GLU A 70 -19.69 -16.63 12.29
N LEU A 71 -19.07 -17.35 11.36
CA LEU A 71 -19.32 -18.79 11.17
C LEU A 71 -18.76 -19.63 12.33
N MET A 72 -17.66 -19.20 12.94
CA MET A 72 -17.11 -19.85 14.13
C MET A 72 -18.00 -19.64 15.36
N GLU A 73 -18.52 -18.43 15.56
CA GLU A 73 -19.44 -18.12 16.65
C GLU A 73 -20.71 -18.97 16.56
N MET A 74 -21.33 -19.07 15.38
CA MET A 74 -22.51 -19.95 15.17
C MET A 74 -22.23 -21.42 15.50
N LYS A 75 -21.00 -21.91 15.23
CA LYS A 75 -20.63 -23.29 15.55
C LYS A 75 -20.47 -23.49 17.05
N ILE A 76 -19.94 -22.51 17.77
CA ILE A 76 -19.81 -22.58 19.23
C ILE A 76 -21.20 -22.70 19.86
N ASP A 77 -22.13 -21.83 19.48
CA ASP A 77 -23.51 -21.87 19.97
C ASP A 77 -24.19 -23.22 19.69
N GLN A 78 -24.01 -23.76 18.49
CA GLN A 78 -24.56 -25.09 18.14
C GLN A 78 -23.95 -26.22 18.97
N LEU A 79 -22.66 -26.14 19.26
CA LEU A 79 -21.98 -27.16 20.06
C LEU A 79 -22.43 -27.07 21.52
N GLU A 80 -22.57 -25.87 22.07
CA GLU A 80 -23.08 -25.65 23.42
C GLU A 80 -24.51 -26.19 23.58
N GLN A 81 -25.41 -25.88 22.64
CA GLN A 81 -26.78 -26.43 22.64
C GLN A 81 -26.82 -27.96 22.59
N ARG A 82 -25.91 -28.58 21.83
CA ARG A 82 -25.82 -30.04 21.78
C ARG A 82 -25.31 -30.65 23.08
N ILE A 83 -24.35 -30.00 23.74
CA ILE A 83 -23.85 -30.45 25.05
C ILE A 83 -24.99 -30.38 26.07
N GLU A 84 -25.74 -29.28 26.12
CA GLU A 84 -26.88 -29.10 27.04
C GLU A 84 -28.00 -30.13 26.80
N GLN A 85 -28.26 -30.49 25.55
CA GLN A 85 -29.21 -31.56 25.21
C GLN A 85 -28.76 -32.94 25.70
N LEU A 86 -27.46 -33.22 25.62
CA LEU A 86 -26.89 -34.49 26.09
C LEU A 86 -26.82 -34.55 27.61
N GLU A 87 -26.56 -33.42 28.27
CA GLU A 87 -26.53 -33.32 29.73
C GLU A 87 -27.93 -33.49 30.34
N ASN A 88 -28.97 -32.91 29.73
CA ASN A 88 -30.36 -33.07 30.16
C ASN A 88 -30.95 -34.46 29.83
N ALA A 89 -30.26 -35.29 29.04
CA ALA A 89 -30.70 -36.63 28.67
C ALA A 89 -30.13 -37.74 29.59
N GLN A 90 -29.32 -37.37 30.59
CA GLN A 90 -28.79 -38.26 31.65
C GLN A 90 -29.55 -38.06 32.97
#